data_AF-A0A0H3CMR2-F1
#
_entry.id   AF-A0A0H3CMR2-F1
#
_cell.length_a   1.000
_cell.length_b   1.000
_cell.length_c   1.000
_cell.angle_alpha   90.00
_cell.angle_beta   90.00
_cell.angle_gamma   90.00
#
_symmetry.space_group_name_H-M   'P 1'
#
loop_
_entity.id
_entity.type
_entity.pdbx_description
1 polymer ?
#
loop_
_entity_poly.entity_id
_entity_poly.type
_entity_poly.pdbx_seq_one_letter_code
_entity_poly.pdbx_strand_id
1 'polypeptide(L)'
;MVKGKRIASPEEMMNLLENADILVAKPRNYYITSIKSHYIHAHHESDYTQLRDEIARQQPDYLSDFDDVMGGTKISLYNMFVCKKALIDEYFAWLFPLLFALEQKIAYQNYDAYQKRVFGFMAERLFNVWLHHQRNRLRIKYMPVVNIDGENLLLKGIGLLKRHFWGTK
;
A
#
# COMPACT_ATOMS: atom_id res chain seq x y z
N MET A 1 6.86 14.42 -22.37
CA MET A 1 5.78 13.40 -22.34
C MET A 1 6.39 12.02 -22.57
N VAL A 2 5.86 10.99 -21.94
CA VAL A 2 6.26 9.59 -22.18
C VAL A 2 5.04 8.86 -22.73
N LYS A 3 5.14 8.28 -23.94
CA LYS A 3 4.01 7.66 -24.66
C LYS A 3 2.74 8.54 -24.69
N GLY A 4 2.90 9.83 -24.96
CA GLY A 4 1.79 10.80 -25.02
C GLY A 4 1.18 11.19 -23.66
N LYS A 5 1.73 10.70 -22.54
CA LYS A 5 1.31 11.08 -21.18
C LYS A 5 2.26 12.10 -20.57
N ARG A 6 1.71 13.10 -19.89
CA ARG A 6 2.50 14.03 -19.06
C ARG A 6 2.93 13.30 -17.78
N ILE A 7 4.22 13.40 -17.48
CA ILE A 7 4.83 12.87 -16.25
C ILE A 7 5.34 14.08 -15.47
N ALA A 8 5.27 14.00 -14.14
CA ALA A 8 5.73 15.08 -13.28
C ALA A 8 7.23 15.34 -13.49
N SER A 9 7.62 16.61 -13.63
CA SER A 9 9.03 17.01 -13.70
C SER A 9 9.64 17.14 -12.29
N PRO A 10 10.97 17.12 -12.15
CA PRO A 10 11.63 17.40 -10.88
C PRO A 10 11.21 18.75 -10.29
N GLU A 11 11.10 19.81 -11.09
CA GLU A 11 10.70 21.15 -10.65
C GLU A 11 9.25 21.16 -10.13
N GLU A 12 8.34 20.48 -10.81
CA GLU A 12 6.97 20.33 -10.35
C GLU A 12 6.92 19.62 -8.99
N MET A 13 7.68 18.54 -8.81
CA MET A 13 7.74 17.81 -7.55
C MET A 13 8.34 18.66 -6.43
N MET A 14 9.41 19.42 -6.72
CA MET A 14 10.03 20.33 -5.75
C MET A 14 9.07 21.44 -5.32
N ASN A 15 8.37 22.09 -6.26
CA ASN A 15 7.38 23.12 -5.95
C ASN A 15 6.22 22.58 -5.09
N LEU A 16 5.78 21.34 -5.34
CA LEU A 16 4.75 20.70 -4.52
C LEU A 16 5.22 20.44 -3.09
N LEU A 17 6.50 20.13 -2.89
CA LEU A 17 7.13 19.89 -1.59
C LEU A 17 7.41 21.16 -0.77
N GLU A 18 7.27 22.36 -1.35
CA GLU A 18 7.33 23.61 -0.56
C GLU A 18 6.21 23.65 0.49
N ASN A 19 5.05 23.07 0.16
CA ASN A 19 3.84 23.11 0.97
C ASN A 19 3.40 21.71 1.47
N ALA A 20 4.22 20.69 1.27
CA ALA A 20 3.93 19.31 1.67
C ALA A 20 5.19 18.64 2.20
N ASP A 21 5.05 17.79 3.21
CA ASP A 21 6.19 17.05 3.77
C ASP A 21 6.41 15.74 3.01
N ILE A 22 5.35 15.18 2.43
CA ILE A 22 5.36 13.97 1.61
C ILE A 22 4.31 14.01 0.51
N LEU A 23 4.74 13.63 -0.70
CA LEU A 23 3.87 13.36 -1.84
C LEU A 23 3.59 11.86 -1.91
N VAL A 24 2.32 11.47 -2.02
CA VAL A 24 1.89 10.07 -1.96
C VAL A 24 0.97 9.75 -3.13
N ALA A 25 0.99 8.51 -3.63
CA ALA A 25 0.02 8.06 -4.62
C ALA A 25 -1.43 8.26 -4.14
N LYS A 26 -2.30 8.79 -5.00
CA LYS A 26 -3.71 9.01 -4.67
C LYS A 26 -4.39 7.69 -4.24
N PRO A 27 -5.11 7.67 -3.10
CA PRO A 27 -5.76 6.45 -2.64
C PRO A 27 -6.81 5.95 -3.63
N ARG A 28 -6.97 4.63 -3.67
CA ARG A 28 -8.08 3.96 -4.34
C ARG A 28 -9.15 3.60 -3.33
N ASN A 29 -10.40 3.59 -3.78
CA ASN A 29 -11.55 3.12 -3.00
C ASN A 29 -11.85 1.65 -3.35
N TYR A 30 -11.88 0.79 -2.35
CA TYR A 30 -12.52 -0.51 -2.41
C TYR A 30 -14.01 -0.35 -2.07
N TYR A 31 -14.86 -0.29 -3.09
CA TYR A 31 -16.27 0.08 -2.91
C TYR A 31 -17.12 -0.94 -2.12
N ILE A 32 -16.69 -2.20 -2.03
CA ILE A 32 -17.52 -3.32 -1.53
C ILE A 32 -16.82 -4.12 -0.42
N THR A 33 -15.56 -3.79 -0.08
CA THR A 33 -14.78 -4.60 0.86
C THR A 33 -13.78 -3.75 1.63
N SER A 34 -13.50 -4.13 2.88
CA SER A 34 -12.45 -3.50 3.69
C SER A 34 -11.06 -3.89 3.17
N ILE A 35 -10.03 -3.13 3.55
CA ILE A 35 -8.63 -3.48 3.22
C ILE A 35 -8.28 -4.85 3.81
N LYS A 36 -8.70 -5.14 5.04
CA LYS A 36 -8.53 -6.45 5.70
C LYS A 36 -9.14 -7.56 4.85
N SER A 37 -10.43 -7.43 4.54
CA SER A 37 -11.16 -8.42 3.76
C SER A 37 -10.51 -8.60 2.40
N HIS A 38 -10.15 -7.51 1.69
CA HIS A 38 -9.42 -7.61 0.44
C HIS A 38 -8.09 -8.37 0.58
N TYR A 39 -7.33 -8.14 1.65
CA TYR A 39 -6.07 -8.84 1.89
C TYR A 39 -6.31 -10.34 2.08
N ILE A 40 -7.23 -10.72 2.96
CA ILE A 40 -7.54 -12.12 3.29
C ILE A 40 -8.07 -12.90 2.07
N HIS A 41 -8.80 -12.24 1.16
CA HIS A 41 -9.25 -12.88 -0.07
C HIS A 41 -8.13 -13.05 -1.12
N ALA A 42 -7.09 -12.24 -1.06
CA ALA A 42 -6.00 -12.23 -2.05
C ALA A 42 -4.71 -12.91 -1.56
N HIS A 43 -4.55 -13.07 -0.25
CA HIS A 43 -3.34 -13.51 0.45
C HIS A 43 -3.70 -14.38 1.66
N HIS A 44 -2.72 -15.00 2.31
CA HIS A 44 -2.99 -15.86 3.45
C HIS A 44 -3.43 -15.07 4.69
N GLU A 45 -4.55 -15.46 5.30
CA GLU A 45 -5.07 -14.83 6.53
C GLU A 45 -4.12 -14.98 7.72
N SER A 46 -3.38 -16.08 7.78
CA SER A 46 -2.34 -16.31 8.79
C SER A 46 -1.29 -15.20 8.79
N ASP A 47 -0.97 -14.66 7.62
CA ASP A 47 0.07 -13.64 7.45
C ASP A 47 -0.45 -12.28 7.91
N TYR A 48 -1.72 -11.98 7.66
CA TYR A 48 -2.40 -10.82 8.23
C TYR A 48 -2.43 -10.86 9.76
N THR A 49 -2.78 -12.02 10.32
CA THR A 49 -2.87 -12.21 11.77
C THR A 49 -1.50 -11.99 12.42
N GLN A 50 -0.45 -12.63 11.89
CA GLN A 50 0.92 -12.44 12.34
C GLN A 50 1.37 -10.98 12.23
N LEU A 51 1.02 -10.28 11.13
CA LEU A 51 1.33 -8.86 10.97
C LEU A 51 0.69 -8.01 12.07
N ARG A 52 -0.59 -8.21 12.35
CA ARG A 52 -1.30 -7.48 13.41
C ARG A 52 -0.70 -7.75 14.78
N ASP A 53 -0.40 -9.01 15.08
CA ASP A 53 0.23 -9.42 16.35
C ASP A 53 1.63 -8.81 16.50
N GLU A 54 2.39 -8.71 15.42
CA GLU A 54 3.72 -8.09 15.45
C GLU A 54 3.66 -6.59 15.73
N ILE A 55 2.66 -5.89 15.19
CA ILE A 55 2.41 -4.48 15.52
C ILE A 55 2.01 -4.34 16.99
N ALA A 56 1.06 -5.15 17.47
CA ALA A 56 0.65 -5.12 18.87
C ALA A 56 1.83 -5.33 19.84
N ARG A 57 2.80 -6.16 19.43
CA ARG A 57 4.00 -6.47 20.23
C ARG A 57 5.07 -5.37 20.17
N GLN A 58 5.41 -4.87 18.98
CA GLN A 58 6.54 -3.95 18.80
C GLN A 58 6.14 -2.47 18.85
N GLN A 59 4.93 -2.15 18.41
CA GLN A 59 4.44 -0.79 18.16
C GLN A 59 2.98 -0.67 18.64
N PRO A 60 2.69 -0.91 19.94
CA PRO A 60 1.32 -0.96 20.46
C PRO A 60 0.52 0.33 20.18
N ASP A 61 1.19 1.49 20.17
CA ASP A 61 0.59 2.78 19.88
C ASP A 61 0.07 2.91 18.43
N TYR A 62 0.49 2.01 17.52
CA TYR A 62 0.00 1.93 16.14
C TYR A 62 -1.16 0.94 15.97
N LEU A 63 -1.53 0.17 17.00
CA LEU A 63 -2.50 -0.91 16.84
C LEU A 63 -3.89 -0.38 16.47
N SER A 64 -4.33 0.72 17.09
CA SER A 64 -5.60 1.37 16.74
C SER A 64 -5.58 1.90 15.31
N ASP A 65 -4.49 2.56 14.90
CA ASP A 65 -4.34 3.06 13.53
C ASP A 65 -4.29 1.94 12.50
N PHE A 66 -3.70 0.79 12.86
CA PHE A 66 -3.71 -0.40 12.03
C PHE A 66 -5.14 -0.90 11.83
N ASP A 67 -5.90 -1.08 12.91
CA ASP A 67 -7.27 -1.57 12.83
C ASP A 67 -8.18 -0.60 12.05
N ASP A 68 -8.03 0.71 12.25
CA ASP A 68 -8.76 1.75 11.54
C ASP A 68 -8.49 1.70 10.03
N VAL A 69 -7.20 1.65 9.64
CA VAL A 69 -6.81 1.56 8.23
C VAL A 69 -7.35 0.26 7.64
N MET A 70 -7.12 -0.88 8.30
CA MET A 70 -7.52 -2.19 7.80
C MET A 70 -9.04 -2.36 7.69
N GLY A 71 -9.81 -1.75 8.59
CA GLY A 71 -11.26 -1.70 8.55
C GLY A 71 -11.81 -0.74 7.48
N GLY A 72 -11.00 0.23 7.06
CA GLY A 72 -11.34 1.19 6.02
C GLY A 72 -11.40 0.61 4.61
N THR A 73 -11.75 1.48 3.65
CA THR A 73 -11.90 1.14 2.23
C THR A 73 -10.97 1.94 1.32
N LYS A 74 -10.10 2.79 1.87
CA LYS A 74 -9.23 3.70 1.13
C LYS A 74 -7.77 3.37 1.37
N ILE A 75 -7.04 3.06 0.31
CA ILE A 75 -5.62 2.70 0.41
C ILE A 75 -4.80 3.37 -0.69
N SER A 76 -3.66 3.96 -0.31
CA SER A 76 -2.61 4.33 -1.26
C SER A 76 -1.77 3.10 -1.60
N LEU A 77 -1.68 2.77 -2.89
CA LEU A 77 -0.96 1.59 -3.36
C LEU A 77 0.45 1.95 -3.85
N TYR A 78 1.24 0.92 -4.16
CA TYR A 78 2.51 0.93 -4.89
C TYR A 78 3.76 1.30 -4.10
N ASN A 79 3.67 1.56 -2.79
CA ASN A 79 4.79 2.10 -2.01
C ASN A 79 5.44 3.32 -2.71
N MET A 80 4.64 4.11 -3.44
CA MET A 80 5.11 5.26 -4.21
C MET A 80 4.93 6.54 -3.40
N PHE A 81 6.05 7.17 -3.07
CA PHE A 81 6.08 8.45 -2.38
C PHE A 81 7.34 9.25 -2.72
N VAL A 82 7.31 10.56 -2.48
CA VAL A 82 8.45 11.47 -2.58
C VAL A 82 8.47 12.38 -1.37
N CYS A 83 9.59 12.42 -0.65
CA CYS A 83 9.81 13.27 0.52
C CYS A 83 11.30 13.49 0.77
N LYS A 84 11.62 14.27 1.81
CA LYS A 84 13.00 14.43 2.29
C LYS A 84 13.53 13.11 2.85
N LYS A 85 14.84 12.88 2.70
CA LYS A 85 15.52 11.65 3.18
C LYS A 85 15.25 11.36 4.67
N ALA A 86 15.29 12.37 5.54
CA ALA A 86 15.06 12.19 6.97
C ALA A 86 13.70 11.51 7.26
N LEU A 87 12.66 11.85 6.51
CA LEU A 87 11.33 11.24 6.67
C LEU A 87 11.30 9.78 6.17
N ILE A 88 12.10 9.46 5.14
CA ILE A 88 12.30 8.09 4.67
C ILE A 88 13.00 7.26 5.74
N ASP A 89 14.04 7.81 6.36
CA ASP A 89 14.78 7.15 7.43
C ASP A 89 13.87 6.89 8.64
N GLU A 90 13.02 7.86 9.03
CA GLU A 90 11.98 7.67 10.07
C GLU A 90 11.01 6.53 9.73
N TYR A 91 10.47 6.52 8.50
CA TYR A 91 9.55 5.47 8.07
C TYR A 91 10.22 4.09 8.04
N PHE A 92 11.44 3.99 7.52
CA PHE A 92 12.17 2.73 7.41
C PHE A 92 12.62 2.19 8.76
N ALA A 93 13.00 3.07 9.69
CA ALA A 93 13.30 2.69 11.07
C ALA A 93 12.08 2.07 11.77
N TRP A 94 10.86 2.48 11.41
CA TRP A 94 9.62 1.88 11.91
C TRP A 94 9.23 0.60 11.13
N LEU A 95 9.35 0.61 9.80
CA LEU A 95 8.86 -0.47 8.92
C LEU A 95 9.69 -1.75 9.02
N PHE A 96 11.01 -1.65 8.87
CA PHE A 96 11.85 -2.83 8.67
C PHE A 96 11.94 -3.76 9.89
N PRO A 97 11.96 -3.28 11.15
CA PRO A 97 11.91 -4.17 12.30
C PRO A 97 10.66 -5.07 12.33
N LEU A 98 9.51 -4.57 11.87
CA LEU A 98 8.28 -5.36 11.72
C LEU A 98 8.46 -6.43 10.63
N LEU A 99 8.94 -6.02 9.45
CA LEU A 99 9.09 -6.94 8.31
C LEU A 99 10.13 -8.03 8.57
N PHE A 100 11.26 -7.71 9.19
CA PHE A 100 12.28 -8.71 9.54
C PHE A 100 11.79 -9.70 10.59
N ALA A 101 11.01 -9.25 11.58
CA ALA A 101 10.39 -10.16 12.54
C ALA A 101 9.39 -11.11 11.87
N LEU A 102 8.62 -10.62 10.90
CA LEU A 102 7.66 -11.42 10.13
C LEU A 102 8.35 -12.39 9.17
N GLU A 103 9.47 -12.00 8.58
CA GLU A 103 10.28 -12.87 7.71
C GLU A 103 10.71 -14.17 8.42
N GLN A 104 11.03 -14.09 9.71
CA GLN A 104 11.41 -15.25 10.50
C GLN A 104 10.22 -16.17 10.88
N LYS A 105 8.98 -15.66 10.81
CA LYS A 105 7.78 -16.38 11.26
C LYS A 105 6.96 -16.96 10.10
N ILE A 106 6.90 -16.23 9.00
CA ILE A 106 6.11 -16.61 7.83
C ILE A 106 6.93 -17.58 6.97
N ALA A 107 6.40 -18.76 6.71
CA ALA A 107 7.03 -19.77 5.84
C ALA A 107 6.89 -19.43 4.34
N TYR A 108 7.18 -18.19 3.95
CA TYR A 108 6.97 -17.66 2.60
C TYR A 108 7.77 -18.39 1.51
N GLN A 109 8.84 -19.10 1.89
CA GLN A 109 9.64 -19.92 0.98
C GLN A 109 8.82 -21.02 0.30
N ASN A 110 7.76 -21.48 0.96
CA ASN A 110 6.83 -22.51 0.46
C ASN A 110 5.73 -21.93 -0.42
N TYR A 111 5.65 -20.61 -0.57
CA TYR A 111 4.61 -19.96 -1.37
C TYR A 111 4.91 -20.02 -2.86
N ASP A 112 3.88 -19.84 -3.68
CA ASP A 112 4.06 -19.63 -5.12
C ASP A 112 4.80 -18.30 -5.42
N ALA A 113 5.21 -18.11 -6.67
CA ALA A 113 5.98 -16.94 -7.08
C ALA A 113 5.25 -15.60 -6.83
N TYR A 114 3.91 -15.60 -6.85
CA TYR A 114 3.12 -14.39 -6.59
C TYR A 114 3.07 -14.08 -5.09
N GLN A 115 2.76 -15.08 -4.27
CA GLN A 115 2.61 -14.95 -2.82
C GLN A 115 3.96 -14.77 -2.10
N LYS A 116 5.09 -15.19 -2.69
CA LYS A 116 6.44 -14.86 -2.19
C LYS A 116 6.71 -13.36 -2.01
N ARG A 117 5.89 -12.50 -2.61
CA ARG A 117 5.94 -11.04 -2.44
C ARG A 117 5.18 -10.53 -1.22
N VAL A 118 4.81 -11.42 -0.29
CA VAL A 118 4.02 -11.11 0.92
C VAL A 118 4.51 -9.86 1.65
N PHE A 119 5.81 -9.70 1.86
CA PHE A 119 6.37 -8.54 2.56
C PHE A 119 6.18 -7.23 1.80
N GLY A 120 6.15 -7.26 0.47
CA GLY A 120 5.78 -6.10 -0.34
C GLY A 120 4.31 -5.73 -0.19
N PHE A 121 3.42 -6.73 -0.13
CA PHE A 121 2.00 -6.51 0.14
C PHE A 121 1.78 -5.94 1.54
N MET A 122 2.50 -6.45 2.55
CA MET A 122 2.47 -5.94 3.92
C MET A 122 3.02 -4.51 4.01
N ALA A 123 4.15 -4.22 3.37
CA ALA A 123 4.75 -2.89 3.35
C ALA A 123 3.79 -1.83 2.80
N GLU A 124 3.01 -2.16 1.77
CA GLU A 124 1.99 -1.25 1.22
C GLU A 124 0.91 -0.91 2.24
N ARG A 125 0.49 -1.88 3.05
CA ARG A 125 -0.49 -1.67 4.12
C ARG A 125 0.12 -0.88 5.26
N LEU A 126 1.29 -1.29 5.72
CA LEU A 126 2.05 -0.64 6.78
C LEU A 126 2.36 0.82 6.46
N PHE A 127 2.63 1.16 5.19
CA PHE A 127 2.82 2.54 4.77
C PHE A 127 1.58 3.40 5.04
N ASN A 128 0.38 2.88 4.75
CA ASN A 128 -0.87 3.59 5.02
C ASN A 128 -1.13 3.74 6.52
N VAL A 129 -0.79 2.72 7.31
CA VAL A 129 -0.87 2.76 8.78
C VAL A 129 0.08 3.82 9.34
N TRP A 130 1.30 3.87 8.82
CA TRP A 130 2.28 4.88 9.21
C TRP A 130 1.79 6.28 8.86
N LEU A 131 1.36 6.52 7.62
CA LEU A 131 0.79 7.81 7.22
C LEU A 131 -0.42 8.20 8.04
N HIS A 132 -1.30 7.24 8.37
CA HIS A 132 -2.44 7.47 9.24
C HIS A 132 -1.94 7.97 10.59
N HIS A 133 -1.07 7.23 11.28
CA HIS A 133 -0.54 7.65 12.59
C HIS A 133 0.11 9.06 12.54
N GLN A 134 0.82 9.37 11.45
CA GLN A 134 1.51 10.66 11.28
C GLN A 134 0.61 11.81 10.79
N ARG A 135 -0.69 11.59 10.57
CA ARG A 135 -1.63 12.54 9.92
C ARG A 135 -1.73 13.92 10.57
N ASN A 136 -1.50 14.01 11.87
CA ASN A 136 -1.55 15.27 12.61
C ASN A 136 -0.21 16.03 12.58
N ARG A 137 0.88 15.34 12.21
CA ARG A 137 2.23 15.91 12.14
C ARG A 137 2.64 16.30 10.72
N LEU A 138 2.20 15.53 9.71
CA LEU A 138 2.67 15.66 8.34
C LEU A 138 1.62 16.28 7.42
N ARG A 139 2.06 17.19 6.55
CA ARG A 139 1.28 17.69 5.41
C ARG A 139 1.40 16.70 4.25
N ILE A 140 0.48 15.76 4.18
CA ILE A 140 0.43 14.72 3.15
C ILE A 140 -0.30 15.25 1.91
N LYS A 141 0.35 15.20 0.75
CA LYS A 141 -0.26 15.59 -0.53
C LYS A 141 -0.38 14.40 -1.46
N TYR A 142 -1.59 14.16 -1.97
CA TYR A 142 -1.87 13.04 -2.85
C TYR A 142 -1.76 13.41 -4.33
N MET A 143 -1.09 12.58 -5.12
CA MET A 143 -0.88 12.78 -6.55
C MET A 143 -1.39 11.61 -7.39
N PRO A 144 -1.94 11.88 -8.59
CA PRO A 144 -2.34 10.81 -9.50
C PRO A 144 -1.11 10.01 -9.97
N VAL A 145 -1.23 8.69 -10.00
CA VAL A 145 -0.22 7.81 -10.60
C VAL A 145 -0.50 7.67 -12.09
N VAL A 146 0.52 7.87 -12.92
CA VAL A 146 0.43 7.72 -14.38
C VAL A 146 0.91 6.34 -14.79
N ASN A 147 0.02 5.52 -15.33
CA ASN A 147 0.39 4.24 -15.93
C ASN A 147 0.84 4.45 -17.38
N ILE A 148 2.10 4.16 -17.71
CA ILE A 148 2.70 4.48 -19.01
C ILE A 148 2.33 3.45 -20.08
N ASP A 149 2.15 2.17 -19.72
CA ASP A 149 1.95 1.08 -20.67
C ASP A 149 0.53 0.94 -21.22
N GLY A 150 -0.36 1.84 -20.81
CA GLY A 150 -1.77 1.81 -21.20
C GLY A 150 -2.56 0.82 -20.35
N GLU A 151 -3.84 1.11 -20.15
CA GLU A 151 -4.76 0.09 -19.66
C GLU A 151 -5.43 -0.55 -20.86
N ASN A 152 -5.31 -1.87 -21.03
CA ASN A 152 -6.18 -2.59 -21.96
C ASN A 152 -7.59 -2.66 -21.36
N LEU A 153 -8.32 -1.54 -21.44
CA LEU A 153 -9.70 -1.41 -20.97
C LEU A 153 -10.61 -2.48 -21.59
N LEU A 154 -10.30 -2.92 -22.81
CA LEU A 154 -11.00 -3.99 -23.52
C LEU A 154 -10.77 -5.37 -22.88
N LEU A 155 -9.53 -5.69 -22.50
CA LEU A 155 -9.22 -6.93 -21.74
C LEU A 155 -9.80 -6.89 -20.32
N LYS A 156 -9.83 -5.71 -19.68
CA LYS A 156 -10.52 -5.53 -18.39
C LYS A 156 -12.03 -5.72 -18.52
N GLY A 157 -12.64 -5.18 -19.58
CA GLY A 157 -14.06 -5.34 -19.87
C GLY A 157 -14.43 -6.81 -20.11
N ILE A 158 -13.67 -7.50 -20.96
CA ILE A 158 -13.84 -8.94 -21.19
C ILE A 158 -13.60 -9.73 -19.90
N GLY A 159 -12.57 -9.40 -19.12
CA GLY A 159 -12.26 -10.07 -17.85
C GLY A 159 -13.31 -9.83 -16.76
N LEU A 160 -13.93 -8.64 -16.72
CA LEU A 160 -15.06 -8.33 -15.85
C LEU A 160 -16.30 -9.14 -16.24
N LEU A 161 -16.64 -9.17 -17.52
CA LEU A 161 -17.76 -9.97 -18.04
C LEU A 161 -17.53 -11.46 -17.80
N LYS A 162 -16.32 -11.97 -18.03
CA LYS A 162 -15.97 -13.38 -17.81
C LYS A 162 -16.09 -13.78 -16.34
N ARG A 163 -15.70 -12.91 -15.40
CA ARG A 163 -15.89 -13.15 -13.96
C ARG A 163 -17.36 -13.05 -13.52
N HIS A 164 -18.14 -12.17 -14.16
CA HIS A 164 -19.55 -11.99 -13.83
C HIS A 164 -20.44 -13.13 -14.36
N PHE A 165 -20.14 -13.65 -15.56
CA PHE A 165 -20.95 -14.69 -16.21
C PHE A 165 -20.41 -16.11 -16.01
N TRP A 166 -19.09 -16.29 -15.81
CA TRP A 166 -18.45 -17.61 -15.77
C TRP A 166 -17.48 -17.80 -14.57
N GLY A 167 -17.58 -16.97 -13.53
CA GLY A 167 -16.85 -17.19 -12.29
C GLY A 167 -17.46 -18.34 -11.47
N THR A 168 -17.08 -19.58 -11.75
CA THR A 168 -17.15 -20.67 -10.76
C THR A 168 -16.15 -20.39 -9.64
N LYS A 169 -16.57 -20.71 -8.40
CA LYS A 169 -15.77 -20.62 -7.16
C LYS A 169 -14.33 -21.09 -7.33
#